data_AF-A0A364Y727-F1
#
_entry.id   AF-A0A364Y727-F1
#
_cell.length_a   1.000
_cell.length_b   1.000
_cell.length_c   1.000
_cell.angle_alpha   90.00
_cell.angle_beta   90.00
_cell.angle_gamma   90.00
#
_symmetry.space_group_name_H-M   'P 1'
#
loop_
_entity.id
_entity.type
_entity.pdbx_description
1 polymer ?
#
loop_
_entity_poly.entity_id
_entity_poly.type
_entity_poly.pdbx_seq_one_letter_code
_entity_poly.pdbx_strand_id
1 'polypeptide(L)'
;MKRRDFIKRSGMSALTAWVGSSFILHACHTEDDMIGEPNWVVEGAFDRPLTIPSIAEGSAALNAQFSVGELLKGKSSKTLSYANGLLGPTIKATTGETVNVSLQNSLSEETNIHWHGLILPENMDGHPKDVASPGGSLNYDLPIIQRAGTYWYHPHPHGRTAKQVFMGLAGMFIVNDSEEAALNLPSNEFEIPIIIQDKHFEGNNLDYSPNDEEIMTGYLGEQILINGQHAPFLSVEAGWYRIRILNGSTARVYNLGLTGGKQLIIIGSDGGFCELLNSCQP
;
A
#
# COMPACT_ATOMS: atom_id res chain seq x y z
N MET A 1 15.88 58.02 -25.47
CA MET A 1 15.75 57.42 -26.82
C MET A 1 14.31 56.94 -27.01
N LYS A 2 13.72 57.23 -28.17
CA LYS A 2 12.27 57.26 -28.41
C LYS A 2 11.71 55.87 -28.74
N ARG A 3 10.51 55.57 -28.24
CA ARG A 3 9.72 54.32 -28.39
C ARG A 3 9.41 53.89 -29.85
N ARG A 4 9.90 54.62 -30.86
CA ARG A 4 9.66 54.39 -32.31
C ARG A 4 10.84 53.73 -33.04
N ASP A 5 11.99 53.56 -32.39
CA ASP A 5 13.18 52.96 -33.03
C ASP A 5 13.36 51.46 -32.76
N PHE A 6 12.58 50.88 -31.83
CA PHE A 6 12.63 49.44 -31.51
C PHE A 6 11.83 48.58 -32.52
N ILE A 7 10.72 49.10 -33.06
CA ILE A 7 9.85 48.35 -33.98
C ILE A 7 10.44 48.24 -35.40
N LYS A 8 11.41 49.10 -35.76
CA LYS A 8 12.06 49.04 -37.09
C LYS A 8 13.15 47.95 -37.19
N ARG A 9 13.53 47.31 -36.09
CA ARG A 9 14.60 46.29 -36.06
C ARG A 9 14.09 44.85 -35.92
N SER A 10 12.78 44.66 -35.74
CA SER A 10 12.15 43.34 -35.54
C SER A 10 11.24 42.89 -36.69
N GLY A 11 11.15 43.66 -37.79
CA GLY A 11 10.20 43.41 -38.88
C GLY A 11 10.79 42.97 -40.23
N MET A 12 12.08 42.70 -40.34
CA MET A 12 12.72 42.34 -41.62
C MET A 12 13.71 41.18 -41.48
N SER A 13 13.17 39.99 -41.24
CA SER A 13 13.83 38.72 -41.60
C SER A 13 12.82 37.56 -41.63
N ALA A 14 11.60 37.84 -42.10
CA ALA A 14 10.69 36.83 -42.63
C ALA A 14 10.65 37.03 -44.15
N LEU A 15 10.79 35.92 -44.88
CA LEU A 15 10.82 35.78 -46.35
C LEU A 15 12.18 36.05 -47.02
N THR A 16 13.06 35.04 -47.00
CA THR A 16 13.56 34.34 -48.21
C THR A 16 14.66 33.33 -47.83
N ALA A 17 14.30 32.05 -47.70
CA ALA A 17 15.16 30.90 -48.02
C ALA A 17 14.29 29.64 -47.96
N TRP A 18 13.40 29.51 -48.93
CA TRP A 18 12.64 28.29 -49.20
C TRP A 18 13.46 27.41 -50.15
N VAL A 19 14.66 26.98 -49.75
CA VAL A 19 15.39 25.85 -50.36
C VAL A 19 16.33 25.25 -49.33
N GLY A 20 16.10 23.98 -48.98
CA GLY A 20 17.16 23.08 -48.55
C GLY A 20 17.48 23.06 -47.06
N SER A 21 16.59 22.44 -46.28
CA SER A 21 16.94 21.33 -45.37
C SER A 21 15.73 21.05 -44.48
N SER A 22 14.93 20.05 -44.86
CA SER A 22 14.03 19.37 -43.94
C SER A 22 14.88 18.67 -42.87
N PHE A 23 15.35 19.43 -41.88
CA PHE A 23 15.64 18.87 -40.57
C PHE A 23 14.29 18.64 -39.93
N ILE A 24 13.75 17.47 -40.22
CA ILE A 24 12.66 16.87 -39.48
C ILE A 24 13.15 16.85 -38.02
N LEU A 25 12.60 17.72 -37.18
CA LEU A 25 12.50 17.42 -35.76
C LEU A 25 11.58 16.19 -35.70
N HIS A 26 12.16 15.01 -35.88
CA HIS A 26 11.53 13.77 -35.47
C HIS A 26 11.46 13.90 -33.95
N ALA A 27 10.29 14.21 -33.43
CA ALA A 27 9.94 13.71 -32.12
C ALA A 27 10.06 12.18 -32.24
N CYS A 28 11.14 11.62 -31.70
CA CYS A 28 11.39 10.17 -31.73
C CYS A 28 10.45 9.39 -30.79
N HIS A 29 9.29 9.94 -30.44
CA HIS A 29 8.30 9.25 -29.63
C HIS A 29 6.92 9.50 -30.23
N THR A 30 6.35 8.43 -30.79
CA THR A 30 4.92 8.32 -31.07
C THR A 30 4.17 8.13 -29.75
N GLU A 31 2.87 8.41 -29.69
CA GLU A 31 2.04 8.13 -28.48
C GLU A 31 2.15 6.65 -28.04
N ASP A 32 2.47 5.74 -28.96
CA ASP A 32 2.78 4.33 -28.65
C ASP A 32 4.02 4.14 -27.76
N ASP A 33 4.99 5.05 -27.73
CA ASP A 33 6.18 4.95 -26.86
C ASP A 33 5.90 5.35 -25.40
N MET A 34 4.70 5.90 -25.13
CA MET A 34 4.21 6.20 -23.78
C MET A 34 3.29 5.09 -23.24
N ILE A 35 2.99 4.07 -24.06
CA ILE A 35 2.32 2.86 -23.61
C ILE A 35 3.41 1.95 -23.04
N GLY A 36 3.68 2.10 -21.74
CA GLY A 36 4.55 1.17 -21.04
C GLY A 36 4.08 -0.27 -21.26
N GLU A 37 5.03 -1.21 -21.35
CA GLU A 37 4.71 -2.63 -21.44
C GLU A 37 3.79 -3.04 -20.26
N PRO A 38 2.76 -3.85 -20.51
CA PRO A 38 1.87 -4.29 -19.45
C PRO A 38 2.65 -5.03 -18.36
N ASN A 39 2.47 -4.60 -17.11
CA ASN A 39 3.03 -5.27 -15.95
C ASN A 39 2.27 -6.56 -15.66
N TRP A 40 2.70 -7.65 -16.29
CA TRP A 40 2.07 -8.97 -16.19
C TRP A 40 2.02 -9.47 -14.74
N VAL A 41 0.94 -10.19 -14.43
CA VAL A 41 0.77 -10.91 -13.17
C VAL A 41 0.70 -12.40 -13.45
N VAL A 42 1.21 -13.21 -12.54
CA VAL A 42 1.07 -14.65 -12.59
C VAL A 42 -0.26 -15.02 -11.95
N GLU A 43 -1.13 -15.65 -12.73
CA GLU A 43 -2.42 -16.14 -12.23
C GLU A 43 -2.22 -17.47 -11.50
N GLY A 44 -2.84 -17.60 -10.32
CA GLY A 44 -2.75 -18.81 -9.51
C GLY A 44 -3.98 -19.70 -9.64
N ALA A 45 -3.93 -20.88 -9.03
CA ALA A 45 -4.99 -21.89 -9.14
C ALA A 45 -6.18 -21.69 -8.18
N PHE A 46 -6.13 -20.69 -7.29
CA PHE A 46 -7.16 -20.42 -6.28
C PHE A 46 -7.50 -21.64 -5.42
N ASP A 47 -6.46 -22.36 -4.96
CA ASP A 47 -6.57 -23.69 -4.36
C ASP A 47 -6.08 -23.77 -2.91
N ARG A 48 -5.96 -22.60 -2.24
CA ARG A 48 -5.66 -22.46 -0.82
C ARG A 48 -6.68 -21.53 -0.13
N PRO A 49 -7.26 -21.90 1.02
CA PRO A 49 -8.19 -21.03 1.73
C PRO A 49 -7.48 -19.76 2.23
N LEU A 50 -8.18 -18.64 2.14
CA LEU A 50 -7.72 -17.34 2.62
C LEU A 50 -7.49 -17.38 4.14
N THR A 51 -6.32 -16.92 4.56
CA THR A 51 -5.98 -16.68 5.96
C THR A 51 -6.29 -15.23 6.32
N ILE A 52 -6.95 -15.03 7.45
CA ILE A 52 -7.24 -13.72 8.01
C ILE A 52 -6.19 -13.42 9.09
N PRO A 53 -5.52 -12.24 9.06
CA PRO A 53 -4.61 -11.85 10.11
C PRO A 53 -5.29 -11.88 11.48
N SER A 54 -4.57 -12.33 12.52
CA SER A 54 -5.08 -12.34 13.88
C SER A 54 -5.46 -10.94 14.36
N ILE A 55 -6.41 -10.83 15.30
CA ILE A 55 -6.86 -9.55 15.83
C ILE A 55 -6.14 -9.24 17.15
N ALA A 56 -5.76 -7.99 17.36
CA ALA A 56 -5.30 -7.44 18.64
C ALA A 56 -6.20 -6.25 19.04
N GLU A 57 -6.69 -6.24 20.28
CA GLU A 57 -7.62 -5.22 20.81
C GLU A 57 -7.03 -4.56 22.06
N GLY A 58 -7.14 -3.24 22.17
CA GLY A 58 -6.67 -2.43 23.31
C GLY A 58 -5.14 -2.32 23.47
N SER A 59 -4.38 -3.36 23.13
CA SER A 59 -2.91 -3.33 23.11
C SER A 59 -2.32 -4.31 22.10
N ALA A 60 -1.09 -4.03 21.66
CA ALA A 60 -0.35 -4.95 20.80
C ALA A 60 1.14 -5.00 21.18
N ALA A 61 1.73 -6.19 21.09
CA ALA A 61 3.18 -6.37 21.17
C ALA A 61 3.66 -6.86 19.81
N LEU A 62 4.39 -6.00 19.10
CA LEU A 62 4.88 -6.25 17.75
C LEU A 62 6.38 -6.51 17.80
N ASN A 63 6.83 -7.60 17.18
CA ASN A 63 8.25 -7.90 17.05
C ASN A 63 8.65 -7.87 15.59
N ALA A 64 9.33 -6.83 15.15
CA ALA A 64 9.89 -6.76 13.81
C ALA A 64 11.05 -7.77 13.71
N GLN A 65 10.82 -8.89 13.03
CA GLN A 65 11.76 -10.00 12.99
C GLN A 65 11.81 -10.68 11.62
N PHE A 66 12.92 -11.37 11.36
CA PHE A 66 12.97 -12.36 10.30
C PHE A 66 12.00 -13.51 10.59
N SER A 67 11.32 -13.97 9.55
CA SER A 67 10.38 -15.07 9.65
C SER A 67 10.45 -15.96 8.40
N VAL A 68 9.65 -17.02 8.42
CA VAL A 68 9.45 -17.91 7.29
C VAL A 68 7.95 -18.04 7.06
N GLY A 69 7.50 -17.67 5.86
CA GLY A 69 6.09 -17.75 5.46
C GLY A 69 5.90 -18.63 4.24
N GLU A 70 4.84 -19.42 4.20
CA GLU A 70 4.42 -20.13 2.99
C GLU A 70 3.60 -19.18 2.11
N LEU A 71 4.28 -18.38 1.28
CA LEU A 71 3.61 -17.38 0.44
C LEU A 71 3.06 -18.00 -0.85
N LEU A 72 3.82 -18.92 -1.44
CA LEU A 72 3.43 -19.75 -2.58
C LEU A 72 3.08 -21.15 -2.07
N LYS A 73 2.06 -21.79 -2.65
CA LYS A 73 1.58 -23.10 -2.17
C LYS A 73 2.70 -24.15 -2.09
N GLY A 74 2.89 -24.71 -0.91
CA GLY A 74 3.90 -25.74 -0.62
C GLY A 74 5.34 -25.24 -0.65
N LYS A 75 5.57 -23.92 -0.68
CA LYS A 75 6.88 -23.28 -0.79
C LYS A 75 7.05 -22.22 0.28
N SER A 76 8.00 -22.45 1.18
CA SER A 76 8.37 -21.47 2.20
C SER A 76 9.35 -20.44 1.67
N SER A 77 9.17 -19.19 2.09
CA SER A 77 9.98 -18.03 1.74
C SER A 77 10.48 -17.34 3.00
N LYS A 78 11.69 -16.79 2.96
CA LYS A 78 12.16 -15.87 4.00
C LYS A 78 11.40 -14.55 3.91
N THR A 79 10.99 -14.03 5.05
CA THR A 79 10.13 -12.84 5.17
C THR A 79 10.56 -11.99 6.36
N LEU A 80 9.94 -10.83 6.51
CA LEU A 80 9.83 -10.10 7.77
C LEU A 80 8.38 -10.16 8.26
N SER A 81 8.17 -10.14 9.57
CA SER A 81 6.84 -10.13 10.18
C SER A 81 6.84 -9.41 11.52
N TYR A 82 5.67 -8.97 11.98
CA TYR A 82 5.48 -8.52 13.38
C TYR A 82 5.06 -9.65 14.33
N ALA A 83 4.58 -10.76 13.77
CA ALA A 83 4.21 -11.97 14.49
C ALA A 83 4.88 -13.19 13.86
N ASN A 84 4.21 -13.91 12.95
CA ASN A 84 4.75 -15.06 12.25
C ASN A 84 4.39 -15.02 10.76
N GLY A 85 5.26 -15.59 9.91
CA GLY A 85 5.01 -15.66 8.47
C GLY A 85 5.22 -14.31 7.82
N LEU A 86 4.14 -13.61 7.48
CA LEU A 86 4.15 -12.29 6.83
C LEU A 86 3.11 -11.41 7.53
N LEU A 87 3.31 -10.09 7.50
CA LEU A 87 2.41 -9.10 8.10
C LEU A 87 2.42 -9.13 9.64
N GLY A 88 1.61 -8.25 10.22
CA GLY A 88 1.25 -8.24 11.63
C GLY A 88 -0.25 -8.48 11.83
N PRO A 89 -0.69 -8.53 13.10
CA PRO A 89 -2.11 -8.61 13.42
C PRO A 89 -2.88 -7.41 12.87
N THR A 90 -4.19 -7.59 12.66
CA THR A 90 -5.10 -6.45 12.53
C THR A 90 -5.33 -5.88 13.93
N ILE A 91 -4.93 -4.63 14.15
CA ILE A 91 -5.22 -3.93 15.40
C ILE A 91 -6.62 -3.34 15.28
N LYS A 92 -7.50 -3.65 16.22
CA LYS A 92 -8.84 -3.06 16.31
C LYS A 92 -8.90 -2.12 17.48
N ALA A 93 -9.53 -0.97 17.25
CA ALA A 93 -9.69 0.07 18.24
C ALA A 93 -11.06 0.73 18.18
N THR A 94 -11.49 1.36 19.25
CA THR A 94 -12.72 2.17 19.32
C THR A 94 -12.39 3.64 19.54
N THR A 95 -13.07 4.55 18.85
CA THR A 95 -12.93 5.99 19.08
C THR A 95 -13.13 6.34 20.56
N GLY A 96 -12.20 7.11 21.12
CA GLY A 96 -12.18 7.55 22.51
C GLY A 96 -11.23 6.76 23.41
N GLU A 97 -10.67 5.63 22.95
CA GLU A 97 -9.70 4.86 23.72
C GLU A 97 -8.25 5.25 23.42
N THR A 98 -7.32 4.68 24.18
CA THR A 98 -5.87 4.76 23.90
C THR A 98 -5.35 3.35 23.71
N VAL A 99 -4.74 3.07 22.56
CA VAL A 99 -4.13 1.76 22.26
C VAL A 99 -2.65 1.82 22.58
N ASN A 100 -2.17 0.93 23.45
CA ASN A 100 -0.75 0.84 23.77
C ASN A 100 -0.08 -0.20 22.87
N VAL A 101 0.97 0.20 22.15
CA VAL A 101 1.74 -0.72 21.29
C VAL A 101 3.21 -0.69 21.63
N SER A 102 3.80 -1.86 21.84
CA SER A 102 5.25 -2.01 21.94
C SER A 102 5.82 -2.59 20.65
N LEU A 103 6.93 -2.02 20.18
CA LEU A 103 7.72 -2.52 19.07
C LEU A 103 9.07 -3.00 19.61
N GLN A 104 9.38 -4.28 19.43
CA GLN A 104 10.72 -4.82 19.56
C GLN A 104 11.36 -4.93 18.17
N ASN A 105 12.55 -4.36 17.99
CA ASN A 105 13.34 -4.53 16.77
C ASN A 105 14.30 -5.71 16.93
N SER A 106 13.98 -6.84 16.31
CA SER A 106 14.84 -8.03 16.21
C SER A 106 15.53 -8.14 14.84
N LEU A 107 15.47 -7.09 14.02
CA LEU A 107 16.19 -7.00 12.76
C LEU A 107 17.66 -6.60 12.98
N SER A 108 18.47 -6.80 11.95
CA SER A 108 19.85 -6.28 11.90
C SER A 108 19.94 -4.84 11.37
N GLU A 109 18.80 -4.17 11.16
CA GLU A 109 18.71 -2.81 10.64
C GLU A 109 17.67 -1.98 11.44
N GLU A 110 17.71 -0.66 11.29
CA GLU A 110 16.77 0.25 11.95
C GLU A 110 15.35 0.05 11.41
N THR A 111 14.37 0.19 12.31
CA THR A 111 12.95 0.17 11.95
C THR A 111 12.14 1.03 12.91
N ASN A 112 10.93 1.35 12.52
CA ASN A 112 9.92 2.00 13.35
C ASN A 112 8.53 1.58 12.82
N ILE A 113 7.48 2.21 13.34
CA ILE A 113 6.13 2.10 12.79
C ILE A 113 5.59 3.50 12.56
N HIS A 114 5.11 3.74 11.35
CA HIS A 114 4.18 4.81 11.02
C HIS A 114 2.74 4.29 11.05
N TRP A 115 1.84 5.08 11.63
CA TRP A 115 0.44 4.75 11.83
C TRP A 115 -0.41 5.47 10.80
N HIS A 116 -0.38 4.97 9.58
CA HIS A 116 -0.90 5.64 8.40
C HIS A 116 -2.40 5.92 8.51
N GLY A 117 -2.73 7.22 8.57
CA GLY A 117 -4.07 7.75 8.69
C GLY A 117 -4.52 8.00 10.13
N LEU A 118 -3.75 7.60 11.14
CA LEU A 118 -4.01 7.99 12.54
C LEU A 118 -3.64 9.46 12.79
N ILE A 119 -4.44 10.13 13.63
CA ILE A 119 -4.18 11.51 14.05
C ILE A 119 -3.39 11.47 15.36
N LEU A 120 -2.06 11.57 15.26
CA LEU A 120 -1.13 11.38 16.37
C LEU A 120 -0.18 12.58 16.55
N PRO A 121 0.39 12.79 17.75
CA PRO A 121 1.49 13.73 17.93
C PRO A 121 2.75 13.23 17.20
N GLU A 122 3.62 14.17 16.78
CA GLU A 122 4.81 13.89 15.97
C GLU A 122 5.68 12.75 16.52
N ASN A 123 5.89 12.73 17.84
CA ASN A 123 6.76 11.76 18.51
C ASN A 123 6.18 10.33 18.57
N MET A 124 4.94 10.13 18.11
CA MET A 124 4.27 8.83 18.03
C MET A 124 3.96 8.42 16.59
N ASP A 125 4.12 9.32 15.62
CA ASP A 125 3.72 9.12 14.23
C ASP A 125 4.71 8.26 13.42
N GLY A 126 5.92 8.01 13.94
CA GLY A 126 6.91 7.18 13.25
C GLY A 126 7.74 7.95 12.22
N HIS A 127 8.11 9.19 12.53
CA HIS A 127 9.02 9.98 11.69
C HIS A 127 10.30 9.18 11.37
N PRO A 128 10.89 9.28 10.16
CA PRO A 128 12.11 8.54 9.77
C PRO A 128 13.35 8.69 10.66
N LYS A 129 13.32 9.60 11.64
CA LYS A 129 14.39 9.87 12.61
C LYS A 129 14.17 9.11 13.93
N ASP A 130 12.92 8.79 14.22
CA ASP A 130 12.47 8.16 15.46
C ASP A 130 12.40 6.65 15.21
N VAL A 131 13.56 6.01 15.34
CA VAL A 131 13.77 4.60 15.00
C VAL A 131 14.31 3.80 16.19
N ALA A 132 13.93 2.53 16.25
CA ALA A 132 14.60 1.53 17.07
C ALA A 132 15.84 1.03 16.32
N SER A 133 17.01 1.18 16.92
CA SER A 133 18.23 0.49 16.46
C SER A 133 18.07 -1.04 16.59
N PRO A 134 18.92 -1.86 15.94
CA PRO A 134 18.92 -3.32 16.12
C PRO A 134 18.95 -3.71 17.60
N GLY A 135 18.01 -4.56 18.03
CA GLY A 135 17.83 -4.96 19.43
C GLY A 135 17.08 -3.95 20.32
N GLY A 136 16.83 -2.74 19.83
CA GLY A 136 16.10 -1.68 20.54
C GLY A 136 14.59 -1.84 20.49
N SER A 137 13.88 -0.95 21.17
CA SER A 137 12.42 -0.96 21.24
C SER A 137 11.82 0.45 21.22
N LEU A 138 10.57 0.57 20.76
CA LEU A 138 9.74 1.77 20.86
C LEU A 138 8.41 1.43 21.53
N ASN A 139 7.84 2.38 22.26
CA ASN A 139 6.50 2.26 22.83
C ASN A 139 5.65 3.41 22.29
N TYR A 140 4.42 3.10 21.91
CA TYR A 140 3.45 4.01 21.33
C TYR A 140 2.19 4.02 22.18
N ASP A 141 1.73 5.22 22.53
CA ASP A 141 0.45 5.44 23.19
C ASP A 141 -0.46 6.14 22.18
N LEU A 142 -1.39 5.42 21.57
CA LEU A 142 -2.16 5.91 20.42
C LEU A 142 -3.54 6.39 20.86
N PRO A 143 -3.76 7.69 21.11
CA PRO A 143 -5.09 8.22 21.39
C PRO A 143 -5.95 8.18 20.13
N ILE A 144 -7.05 7.42 20.16
CA ILE A 144 -7.93 7.25 19.01
C ILE A 144 -9.02 8.31 19.06
N ILE A 145 -8.81 9.42 18.34
CA ILE A 145 -9.73 10.58 18.33
C ILE A 145 -10.50 10.74 17.02
N GLN A 146 -10.09 10.00 15.99
CA GLN A 146 -10.70 10.00 14.68
C GLN A 146 -11.92 9.08 14.60
N ARG A 147 -12.69 9.23 13.51
CA ARG A 147 -13.86 8.42 13.20
C ARG A 147 -13.51 6.99 12.76
N ALA A 148 -14.53 6.14 12.72
CA ALA A 148 -14.43 4.79 12.20
C ALA A 148 -13.86 4.76 10.76
N GLY A 149 -12.97 3.81 10.51
CA GLY A 149 -12.23 3.74 9.26
C GLY A 149 -11.29 2.53 9.18
N THR A 150 -10.73 2.33 8.00
CA THR A 150 -9.63 1.38 7.77
C THR A 150 -8.34 2.16 7.59
N TYR A 151 -7.48 2.02 8.59
CA TYR A 151 -6.12 2.55 8.63
C TYR A 151 -5.14 1.38 8.55
N TRP A 152 -3.86 1.67 8.62
CA TRP A 152 -2.84 0.63 8.60
C TRP A 152 -1.55 1.11 9.24
N TYR A 153 -0.61 0.20 9.46
CA TYR A 153 0.67 0.51 10.05
C TYR A 153 1.79 -0.21 9.31
N HIS A 154 2.91 0.47 9.12
CA HIS A 154 4.06 -0.03 8.38
C HIS A 154 5.34 0.71 8.77
N PRO A 155 6.54 0.16 8.51
CA PRO A 155 7.78 0.87 8.76
C PRO A 155 7.91 2.13 7.92
N HIS A 156 8.59 3.13 8.46
CA HIS A 156 8.98 4.34 7.77
C HIS A 156 10.45 4.80 8.01
N PRO A 157 11.44 3.89 8.24
CA PRO A 157 12.83 4.28 8.40
C PRO A 157 13.43 4.81 7.09
N HIS A 158 14.29 5.83 7.19
CA HIS A 158 14.95 6.42 6.02
C HIS A 158 15.70 5.35 5.19
N GLY A 159 15.43 5.32 3.88
CA GLY A 159 16.10 4.44 2.91
C GLY A 159 15.75 2.95 3.02
N ARG A 160 14.88 2.53 3.95
CA ARG A 160 14.60 1.11 4.21
C ARG A 160 13.11 0.75 4.17
N THR A 161 12.21 1.73 4.11
CA THR A 161 10.75 1.54 4.05
C THR A 161 10.32 0.50 3.02
N ALA A 162 10.68 0.70 1.75
CA ALA A 162 10.20 -0.16 0.67
C ALA A 162 10.65 -1.62 0.83
N LYS A 163 11.92 -1.84 1.19
CA LYS A 163 12.45 -3.18 1.52
C LYS A 163 11.68 -3.83 2.66
N GLN A 164 11.48 -3.13 3.77
CA GLN A 164 10.84 -3.73 4.95
C GLN A 164 9.36 -4.06 4.72
N VAL A 165 8.63 -3.17 4.02
CA VAL A 165 7.24 -3.41 3.61
C VAL A 165 7.16 -4.55 2.60
N PHE A 166 8.05 -4.58 1.60
CA PHE A 166 8.11 -5.65 0.62
C PHE A 166 8.38 -7.01 1.28
N MET A 167 9.31 -7.06 2.22
CA MET A 167 9.64 -8.31 2.90
C MET A 167 8.57 -8.77 3.90
N GLY A 168 7.66 -7.89 4.33
CA GLY A 168 6.42 -8.29 5.00
C GLY A 168 6.01 -7.48 6.23
N LEU A 169 6.71 -6.40 6.60
CA LEU A 169 6.28 -5.56 7.71
C LEU A 169 5.16 -4.61 7.29
N ALA A 170 3.92 -5.00 7.56
CA ALA A 170 2.73 -4.16 7.49
C ALA A 170 1.59 -4.83 8.27
N GLY A 171 0.55 -4.07 8.66
CA GLY A 171 -0.69 -4.62 9.19
C GLY A 171 -1.83 -3.61 9.12
N MET A 172 -3.06 -4.10 9.23
CA MET A 172 -4.25 -3.24 9.20
C MET A 172 -4.54 -2.69 10.60
N PHE A 173 -5.09 -1.49 10.66
CA PHE A 173 -5.58 -0.85 11.88
C PHE A 173 -7.03 -0.41 11.64
N ILE A 174 -7.99 -0.98 12.35
CA ILE A 174 -9.41 -0.66 12.16
C ILE A 174 -9.90 0.14 13.37
N VAL A 175 -10.47 1.31 13.13
CA VAL A 175 -11.20 2.06 14.16
C VAL A 175 -12.69 1.82 13.96
N ASN A 176 -13.38 1.51 15.05
CA ASN A 176 -14.82 1.42 15.15
C ASN A 176 -15.38 2.58 15.98
N ASP A 177 -16.64 2.94 15.72
CA ASP A 177 -17.37 3.90 16.54
C ASP A 177 -18.87 3.57 16.61
N SER A 178 -19.61 4.35 17.39
CA SER A 178 -21.05 4.16 17.57
C SER A 178 -21.88 4.56 16.36
N GLU A 179 -21.38 5.46 15.49
CA GLU A 179 -22.04 5.85 14.24
C GLU A 179 -22.02 4.67 13.26
N GLU A 180 -20.86 4.06 13.06
CA GLU A 180 -20.67 2.85 12.26
C GLU A 180 -21.53 1.70 12.76
N ALA A 181 -21.56 1.47 14.07
CA ALA A 181 -22.35 0.40 14.68
C ALA A 181 -23.85 0.57 14.38
N ALA A 182 -24.35 1.80 14.33
CA ALA A 182 -25.75 2.09 14.04
C ALA A 182 -26.16 1.80 12.58
N LEU A 183 -25.18 1.70 11.65
CA LEU A 183 -25.44 1.41 10.24
C LEU A 183 -25.80 -0.06 9.98
N ASN A 184 -25.60 -0.96 10.96
CA ASN A 184 -25.87 -2.41 10.84
C ASN A 184 -25.24 -3.04 9.58
N LEU A 185 -24.03 -2.61 9.23
CA LEU A 185 -23.26 -3.19 8.13
C LEU A 185 -22.84 -4.63 8.46
N PRO A 186 -22.54 -5.46 7.44
CA PRO A 186 -21.96 -6.79 7.67
C PRO A 186 -20.73 -6.70 8.59
N SER A 187 -20.72 -7.52 9.63
CA SER A 187 -19.73 -7.54 10.71
C SER A 187 -19.28 -8.97 10.99
N ASN A 188 -18.30 -9.14 11.89
CA ASN A 188 -17.75 -10.44 12.29
C ASN A 188 -17.27 -11.26 11.08
N GLU A 189 -17.78 -12.48 10.88
CA GLU A 189 -17.43 -13.36 9.77
C GLU A 189 -17.80 -12.81 8.39
N PHE A 190 -18.65 -11.78 8.32
CA PHE A 190 -19.02 -11.09 7.08
C PHE A 190 -18.18 -9.84 6.81
N GLU A 191 -17.24 -9.50 7.69
CA GLU A 191 -16.29 -8.39 7.52
C GLU A 191 -14.88 -8.94 7.25
N ILE A 192 -14.43 -8.84 6.01
CA ILE A 192 -13.20 -9.47 5.52
C ILE A 192 -12.11 -8.40 5.30
N PRO A 193 -11.03 -8.39 6.09
CA PRO A 193 -9.87 -7.57 5.81
C PRO A 193 -9.00 -8.22 4.73
N ILE A 194 -8.66 -7.44 3.71
CA ILE A 194 -7.86 -7.84 2.56
C ILE A 194 -6.70 -6.86 2.43
N ILE A 195 -5.49 -7.35 2.68
CA ILE A 195 -4.23 -6.65 2.37
C ILE A 195 -3.71 -7.23 1.06
N ILE A 196 -3.73 -6.42 0.00
CA ILE A 196 -3.23 -6.78 -1.32
C ILE A 196 -1.77 -6.33 -1.43
N GLN A 197 -0.88 -7.23 -1.78
CA GLN A 197 0.52 -6.91 -2.07
C GLN A 197 0.96 -7.62 -3.34
N ASP A 198 1.82 -6.99 -4.14
CA ASP A 198 2.61 -7.71 -5.12
C ASP A 198 3.98 -8.10 -4.55
N LYS A 199 4.51 -9.23 -5.03
CA LYS A 199 5.83 -9.76 -4.65
C LYS A 199 6.53 -10.33 -5.88
N HIS A 200 7.83 -10.08 -5.95
CA HIS A 200 8.76 -10.74 -6.85
C HIS A 200 9.47 -11.89 -6.12
N PHE A 201 9.69 -13.00 -6.83
CA PHE A 201 10.37 -14.17 -6.27
C PHE A 201 11.51 -14.66 -7.16
N GLU A 202 12.68 -14.87 -6.56
CA GLU A 202 13.72 -15.71 -7.15
C GLU A 202 13.55 -17.15 -6.65
N GLY A 203 12.93 -17.99 -7.49
CA GLY A 203 12.55 -19.36 -7.12
C GLY A 203 11.43 -19.40 -6.08
N ASN A 204 11.81 -19.57 -4.81
CA ASN A 204 10.86 -19.58 -3.68
C ASN A 204 11.18 -18.47 -2.65
N ASN A 205 12.22 -17.67 -2.87
CA ASN A 205 12.57 -16.59 -1.95
C ASN A 205 11.97 -15.28 -2.43
N LEU A 206 11.47 -14.46 -1.49
CA LEU A 206 11.21 -13.07 -1.79
C LEU A 206 12.52 -12.41 -2.21
N ASP A 207 12.49 -11.74 -3.35
CA ASP A 207 13.63 -10.97 -3.84
C ASP A 207 13.27 -9.49 -3.94
N TYR A 208 14.04 -8.68 -3.20
CA TYR A 208 13.95 -7.23 -3.24
C TYR A 208 15.31 -6.69 -3.68
N SER A 209 15.49 -6.62 -4.99
CA SER A 209 16.74 -6.22 -5.63
C SER A 209 16.50 -5.21 -6.76
N PRO A 210 15.76 -4.10 -6.50
CA PRO A 210 15.40 -3.17 -7.55
C PRO A 210 16.64 -2.59 -8.23
N ASN A 211 16.62 -2.53 -9.56
CA ASN A 211 17.61 -1.81 -10.34
C ASN A 211 17.36 -0.28 -10.32
N ASP A 212 18.28 0.50 -10.89
CA ASP A 212 18.20 1.97 -10.89
C ASP A 212 16.90 2.52 -11.50
N GLU A 213 16.37 1.85 -12.53
CA GLU A 213 15.09 2.24 -13.16
C GLU A 213 13.92 1.92 -12.22
N GLU A 214 13.89 0.73 -11.64
CA GLU A 214 12.83 0.29 -10.72
C GLU A 214 12.81 1.09 -9.41
N ILE A 215 13.95 1.62 -8.96
CA ILE A 215 13.99 2.59 -7.86
C ILE A 215 13.22 3.86 -8.21
N MET A 216 13.26 4.27 -9.48
CA MET A 216 12.62 5.50 -9.97
C MET A 216 11.17 5.31 -10.38
N THR A 217 10.83 4.18 -11.00
CA THR A 217 9.50 3.90 -11.55
C THR A 217 8.63 3.04 -10.63
N GLY A 218 9.24 2.40 -9.64
CA GLY A 218 8.59 1.50 -8.69
C GLY A 218 8.93 0.04 -8.95
N TYR A 219 9.28 -0.68 -7.87
CA TYR A 219 9.55 -2.11 -7.91
C TYR A 219 8.25 -2.90 -7.87
N LEU A 220 7.97 -3.63 -8.95
CA LEU A 220 6.73 -4.38 -9.15
C LEU A 220 6.99 -5.88 -9.10
N GLY A 221 6.09 -6.60 -8.44
CA GLY A 221 6.07 -8.06 -8.39
C GLY A 221 5.02 -8.65 -9.31
N GLU A 222 5.28 -9.84 -9.85
CA GLU A 222 4.34 -10.59 -10.69
C GLU A 222 3.35 -11.44 -9.87
N GLN A 223 3.70 -11.80 -8.62
CA GLN A 223 2.84 -12.60 -7.76
C GLN A 223 1.96 -11.69 -6.90
N ILE A 224 0.64 -11.73 -7.13
CA ILE A 224 -0.32 -11.01 -6.27
C ILE A 224 -0.65 -11.87 -5.05
N LEU A 225 -0.47 -11.30 -3.87
CA LEU A 225 -0.75 -11.89 -2.58
C LEU A 225 -1.93 -11.18 -1.92
N ILE A 226 -2.80 -11.96 -1.30
CA ILE A 226 -3.88 -11.49 -0.43
C ILE A 226 -3.60 -12.02 0.97
N ASN A 227 -3.47 -11.13 1.95
CA ASN A 227 -3.10 -11.46 3.33
C ASN A 227 -1.86 -12.37 3.42
N GLY A 228 -0.88 -12.12 2.55
CA GLY A 228 0.37 -12.89 2.47
C GLY A 228 0.27 -14.24 1.78
N GLN A 229 -0.80 -14.50 1.03
CA GLN A 229 -1.00 -15.76 0.31
C GLN A 229 -1.18 -15.49 -1.17
N HIS A 230 -0.45 -16.20 -2.03
CA HIS A 230 -0.65 -16.10 -3.47
C HIS A 230 -1.95 -16.83 -3.88
N ALA A 231 -2.81 -16.13 -4.63
CA ALA A 231 -4.07 -16.62 -5.17
C ALA A 231 -4.90 -17.51 -4.20
N PRO A 232 -5.33 -17.00 -3.03
CA PRO A 232 -6.19 -17.76 -2.14
C PRO A 232 -7.67 -17.67 -2.58
N PHE A 233 -8.50 -18.56 -2.05
CA PHE A 233 -9.96 -18.49 -2.19
C PHE A 233 -10.63 -18.33 -0.82
N LEU A 234 -11.80 -17.69 -0.80
CA LEU A 234 -12.68 -17.66 0.38
C LEU A 234 -14.04 -18.22 -0.03
N SER A 235 -14.48 -19.30 0.62
CA SER A 235 -15.84 -19.80 0.47
C SER A 235 -16.79 -18.87 1.22
N VAL A 236 -17.80 -18.36 0.52
CA VAL A 236 -18.79 -17.44 1.06
C VAL A 236 -20.20 -17.99 0.89
N GLU A 237 -21.10 -17.60 1.78
CA GLU A 237 -22.52 -17.87 1.64
C GLU A 237 -23.18 -16.82 0.71
N ALA A 238 -24.40 -17.10 0.27
CA ALA A 238 -25.18 -16.11 -0.45
C ALA A 238 -25.63 -15.00 0.52
N GLY A 239 -24.99 -13.84 0.45
CA GLY A 239 -25.28 -12.72 1.34
C GLY A 239 -24.42 -11.48 1.07
N TRP A 240 -24.57 -10.48 1.94
CA TRP A 240 -23.76 -9.27 1.90
C TRP A 240 -22.50 -9.43 2.74
N TYR A 241 -21.36 -9.11 2.15
CA TYR A 241 -20.06 -9.05 2.82
C TYR A 241 -19.53 -7.63 2.76
N ARG A 242 -18.86 -7.23 3.83
CA ARG A 242 -18.07 -6.01 3.89
C ARG A 242 -16.61 -6.37 3.70
N ILE A 243 -15.98 -5.82 2.66
CA ILE A 243 -14.57 -6.08 2.38
C ILE A 243 -13.78 -4.80 2.66
N ARG A 244 -12.80 -4.87 3.55
CA ARG A 244 -11.84 -3.77 3.82
C ARG A 244 -10.59 -4.02 3.01
N ILE A 245 -10.37 -3.23 1.97
CA ILE A 245 -9.26 -3.42 1.04
C ILE A 245 -8.16 -2.42 1.38
N LEU A 246 -6.95 -2.93 1.61
CA LEU A 246 -5.72 -2.16 1.73
C LEU A 246 -4.78 -2.56 0.58
N ASN A 247 -4.35 -1.58 -0.21
CA ASN A 247 -3.20 -1.77 -1.10
C ASN A 247 -1.91 -1.57 -0.30
N GLY A 248 -1.26 -2.66 0.09
CA GLY A 248 0.04 -2.65 0.78
C GLY A 248 1.22 -2.96 -0.14
N SER A 249 1.06 -2.78 -1.45
CA SER A 249 2.12 -2.97 -2.45
C SER A 249 3.13 -1.82 -2.40
N THR A 250 4.38 -2.07 -2.79
CA THR A 250 5.41 -1.02 -2.77
C THR A 250 5.22 0.04 -3.84
N ALA A 251 4.65 -0.34 -4.98
CA ALA A 251 4.45 0.56 -6.11
C ALA A 251 3.18 0.29 -6.91
N ARG A 252 2.71 -0.96 -6.98
CA ARG A 252 1.58 -1.34 -7.82
C ARG A 252 0.29 -0.63 -7.41
N VAL A 253 -0.40 -0.06 -8.40
CA VAL A 253 -1.77 0.43 -8.29
C VAL A 253 -2.72 -0.59 -8.92
N TYR A 254 -3.86 -0.84 -8.27
CA TYR A 254 -4.84 -1.84 -8.72
C TYR A 254 -6.11 -1.17 -9.21
N ASN A 255 -6.62 -1.67 -10.34
CA ASN A 255 -7.99 -1.43 -10.77
C ASN A 255 -8.80 -2.71 -10.51
N LEU A 256 -9.56 -2.73 -9.41
CA LEU A 256 -10.25 -3.93 -8.93
C LEU A 256 -11.65 -4.03 -9.53
N GLY A 257 -12.00 -5.23 -9.99
CA GLY A 257 -13.33 -5.54 -10.51
C GLY A 257 -13.69 -6.99 -10.27
N LEU A 258 -14.98 -7.27 -10.19
CA LEU A 258 -15.50 -8.64 -10.14
C LEU A 258 -15.72 -9.17 -11.56
N THR A 259 -15.37 -10.43 -11.77
CA THR A 259 -15.67 -11.12 -13.03
C THR A 259 -17.19 -11.14 -13.29
N GLY A 260 -17.58 -11.10 -14.57
CA GLY A 260 -18.98 -11.04 -14.95
C GLY A 260 -19.67 -9.69 -14.68
N GLY A 261 -18.90 -8.62 -14.43
CA GLY A 261 -19.42 -7.25 -14.33
C GLY A 261 -20.27 -6.99 -13.09
N LYS A 262 -20.09 -7.79 -12.03
CA LYS A 262 -20.78 -7.56 -10.75
C LYS A 262 -20.28 -6.27 -10.12
N GLN A 263 -21.20 -5.52 -9.52
CA GLN A 263 -20.89 -4.23 -8.91
C GLN A 263 -20.33 -4.41 -7.50
N LEU A 264 -19.31 -3.64 -7.17
CA LEU A 264 -18.86 -3.38 -5.80
C LEU A 264 -19.48 -2.05 -5.35
N ILE A 265 -20.02 -2.00 -4.14
CA ILE A 265 -20.55 -0.77 -3.55
C ILE A 265 -19.45 -0.18 -2.68
N ILE A 266 -18.97 1.02 -3.04
CA ILE A 266 -17.97 1.72 -2.24
C ILE A 266 -18.69 2.51 -1.15
N ILE A 267 -18.42 2.14 0.10
CA ILE A 267 -19.02 2.75 1.29
C ILE A 267 -18.03 3.62 2.06
N GLY A 268 -16.72 3.52 1.81
CA GLY A 268 -15.71 4.34 2.48
C GLY A 268 -14.37 4.37 1.74
N SER A 269 -13.49 5.27 2.20
CA SER A 269 -12.10 5.47 1.75
C SER A 269 -11.18 5.64 2.97
N ASP A 270 -9.96 6.14 2.79
CA ASP A 270 -8.94 6.29 3.84
C ASP A 270 -9.45 7.01 5.10
N GLY A 271 -10.31 8.01 4.94
CA GLY A 271 -10.86 8.83 6.02
C GLY A 271 -12.18 8.32 6.63
N GLY A 272 -12.62 7.09 6.30
CA GLY A 272 -13.88 6.52 6.77
C GLY A 272 -15.00 6.53 5.73
N PHE A 273 -16.26 6.57 6.18
CA PHE A 273 -17.43 6.45 5.30
C PHE A 273 -17.62 7.65 4.37
N CYS A 274 -18.09 7.36 3.14
CA CYS A 274 -18.55 8.38 2.20
C CYS A 274 -19.88 8.99 2.68
N GLU A 275 -20.11 10.29 2.43
CA GLU A 275 -21.38 10.95 2.78
C GLU A 275 -22.57 10.38 1.99
N LEU A 276 -22.34 9.90 0.77
CA LEU A 276 -23.32 9.23 -0.08
C LEU A 276 -22.73 7.93 -0.66
N LEU A 277 -23.57 6.92 -0.90
CA LEU A 277 -23.15 5.70 -1.59
C LEU A 277 -22.52 6.04 -2.95
N ASN A 278 -21.33 5.51 -3.23
CA ASN A 278 -20.54 5.77 -4.44
C ASN A 278 -20.08 7.23 -4.63
N SER A 279 -20.04 8.05 -3.57
CA SER A 279 -19.47 9.40 -3.63
C SER A 279 -17.96 9.45 -3.38
N CYS A 280 -17.37 8.38 -2.85
CA CYS A 280 -15.91 8.27 -2.80
C CYS A 280 -15.37 8.06 -4.23
N GLN A 281 -14.61 9.03 -4.72
CA GLN A 281 -13.73 8.82 -5.86
C GLN A 281 -12.47 8.09 -5.35
N PRO A 282 -11.90 7.14 -6.12
CA PRO A 282 -10.59 6.56 -5.81
C PRO A 282 -9.47 7.59 -5.90
#